data_AF-A0A0P6XDX6-F1
#
_entry.id   AF-A0A0P6XDX6-F1
#
_cell.length_a   1.000
_cell.length_b   1.000
_cell.length_c   1.000
_cell.angle_alpha   90.00
_cell.angle_beta   90.00
_cell.angle_gamma   90.00
#
_symmetry.space_group_name_H-M   'P 1'
#
loop_
_entity.id
_entity.type
_entity.pdbx_description
1 polymer ?
#
loop_
_entity_poly.entity_id
_entity_poly.type
_entity_poly.pdbx_seq_one_letter_code
_entity_poly.pdbx_strand_id
1 'polypeptide(L)'
;MTAEIVQAQYEQLEQIANRFNRQADQSEAIAQSIRQMHDALVGGQWQGDAARAFANEMQADVFPAFSRLIAALRASQALTMEIKTVMRQAEEEAARLFQGSPTEGVSAFRGGGVSMFANAAQFSAEETPTPTAPADPNNYDRFDKAIEYMHQEMVNNAQSDVVKQMKSLLDSAMNPKWYDMLSGSNSGDKIIAALAMWTAKVHAGSDWDHKPILGDMLGLKNDKDYYFPIRGDQTNEYYYDIWSNIHYGYVGTAAGFDAKTLQDGANLGDALTGTNDPGDVLTVQMGIDLWNKYGTSMTQEQLHAEILANRDNLVQLDKTTSGKNHR
;
A
#
# COMPACT_ATOMS: atom_id res chain seq x y z
N MET A 1 1.44 33.30 -7.54
CA MET A 1 1.39 31.91 -8.05
C MET A 1 0.11 31.32 -7.48
N THR A 2 -0.79 30.87 -8.36
CA THR A 2 -2.14 30.38 -8.03
C THR A 2 -2.04 29.01 -7.37
N ALA A 3 -2.76 28.84 -6.27
CA ALA A 3 -3.00 27.56 -5.62
C ALA A 3 -3.58 26.54 -6.63
N GLU A 4 -2.86 25.45 -6.87
CA GLU A 4 -3.22 24.33 -7.73
C GLU A 4 -4.42 23.54 -7.15
N ILE A 5 -5.63 23.97 -7.51
CA ILE A 5 -6.90 23.37 -7.05
C ILE A 5 -6.81 21.84 -7.09
N VAL A 6 -6.93 21.21 -5.90
CA VAL A 6 -7.09 19.76 -5.75
C VAL A 6 -8.44 19.39 -6.36
N GLN A 7 -8.42 19.04 -7.65
CA GLN A 7 -9.60 18.58 -8.37
C GLN A 7 -9.56 17.05 -8.36
N ALA A 8 -10.44 16.47 -7.56
CA ALA A 8 -10.51 15.04 -7.35
C ALA A 8 -10.73 14.25 -8.64
N GLN A 9 -9.93 13.21 -8.82
CA GLN A 9 -9.93 12.33 -9.99
C GLN A 9 -11.07 11.30 -9.92
N TYR A 10 -12.25 11.67 -9.37
CA TYR A 10 -13.39 10.77 -9.22
C TYR A 10 -13.85 10.14 -10.53
N GLU A 11 -13.79 10.93 -11.60
CA GLU A 11 -14.09 10.45 -12.95
C GLU A 11 -13.06 9.43 -13.41
N GLN A 12 -11.79 9.55 -13.00
CA GLN A 12 -10.75 8.58 -13.34
C GLN A 12 -10.93 7.29 -12.54
N LEU A 13 -11.20 7.37 -11.24
CA LEU A 13 -11.54 6.20 -10.41
C LEU A 13 -12.77 5.47 -10.95
N GLU A 14 -13.81 6.20 -11.33
CA GLU A 14 -14.99 5.61 -11.96
C GLU A 14 -14.68 5.00 -13.32
N GLN A 15 -13.83 5.64 -14.14
CA GLN A 15 -13.37 5.06 -15.40
C GLN A 15 -12.56 3.77 -15.19
N ILE A 16 -11.73 3.70 -14.15
CA ILE A 16 -10.95 2.52 -13.77
C ILE A 16 -11.89 1.40 -13.30
N ALA A 17 -12.81 1.71 -12.38
CA ALA A 17 -13.84 0.77 -11.92
C ALA A 17 -14.64 0.20 -13.10
N ASN A 18 -15.03 1.05 -14.05
CA ASN A 18 -15.75 0.65 -15.26
C ASN A 18 -14.89 -0.16 -16.24
N ARG A 19 -13.56 -0.01 -16.24
CA ARG A 19 -12.66 -0.88 -17.02
C ARG A 19 -12.59 -2.27 -16.40
N PHE A 20 -12.41 -2.35 -15.08
CA PHE A 20 -12.44 -3.62 -14.35
C PHE A 20 -13.76 -4.38 -14.56
N ASN A 21 -14.89 -3.68 -14.47
CA ASN A 21 -16.19 -4.30 -14.70
C ASN A 21 -16.31 -4.89 -16.11
N ARG A 22 -15.94 -4.10 -17.14
CA ARG A 22 -15.99 -4.55 -18.53
C ARG A 22 -15.07 -5.73 -18.81
N GLN A 23 -13.90 -5.76 -18.20
CA GLN A 23 -12.97 -6.88 -18.35
C GLN A 23 -13.48 -8.12 -17.65
N ALA A 24 -14.09 -7.98 -16.46
CA ALA A 24 -14.72 -9.10 -15.77
C ALA A 24 -15.84 -9.70 -16.65
N ASP A 25 -16.70 -8.86 -17.23
CA ASP A 25 -17.76 -9.30 -18.16
C ASP A 25 -17.18 -10.01 -19.40
N GLN A 26 -16.11 -9.47 -20.00
CA GLN A 26 -15.44 -10.07 -21.15
C GLN A 26 -14.80 -11.41 -20.82
N SER A 27 -14.03 -11.49 -19.72
CA SER A 27 -13.40 -12.73 -19.26
C SER A 27 -14.45 -13.80 -18.92
N GLU A 28 -15.59 -13.40 -18.36
CA GLU A 28 -16.72 -14.30 -18.10
C GLU A 28 -17.32 -14.85 -19.40
N ALA A 29 -17.56 -13.99 -20.40
CA ALA A 29 -18.07 -14.42 -21.70
C ALA A 29 -17.11 -15.40 -22.41
N ILE A 30 -15.81 -15.13 -22.34
CA ILE A 30 -14.78 -16.01 -22.92
C ILE A 30 -14.75 -17.35 -22.18
N ALA A 31 -14.75 -17.33 -20.85
CA ALA A 31 -14.77 -18.54 -20.03
C ALA A 31 -16.00 -19.41 -20.35
N GLN A 32 -17.17 -18.80 -20.53
CA GLN A 32 -18.39 -19.49 -20.93
C GLN A 32 -18.29 -20.09 -22.34
N SER A 33 -17.76 -19.36 -23.32
CA SER A 33 -17.56 -19.87 -24.68
C SER A 33 -16.59 -21.06 -24.70
N ILE A 34 -15.49 -20.97 -23.94
CA ILE A 34 -14.52 -22.06 -23.82
C ILE A 34 -15.16 -23.27 -23.12
N ARG A 35 -15.97 -23.09 -22.08
CA ARG A 35 -16.72 -24.18 -21.44
C ARG A 35 -17.65 -24.88 -22.42
N GLN A 36 -18.40 -24.15 -23.23
CA GLN A 36 -19.27 -24.74 -24.25
C GLN A 36 -18.50 -25.57 -25.27
N MET A 37 -17.36 -25.06 -25.74
CA MET A 37 -16.49 -25.81 -26.66
C MET A 37 -15.87 -27.05 -26.00
N HIS A 38 -15.41 -26.90 -24.75
CA HIS A 38 -14.90 -28.00 -23.93
C HIS A 38 -15.96 -29.11 -23.78
N ASP A 39 -17.19 -28.77 -23.39
CA ASP A 39 -18.25 -29.74 -23.13
C ASP A 39 -18.66 -30.46 -24.42
N ALA A 40 -18.68 -29.77 -25.55
CA ALA A 40 -18.93 -30.38 -26.86
C ALA A 40 -17.80 -31.34 -27.28
N LEU A 41 -16.55 -31.02 -26.97
CA LEU A 41 -15.39 -31.85 -27.27
C LEU A 41 -15.31 -33.09 -26.37
N VAL A 42 -15.48 -32.92 -25.06
CA VAL A 42 -15.38 -33.99 -24.06
C VAL A 42 -16.63 -34.88 -24.05
N GLY A 43 -17.82 -34.30 -24.27
CA GLY A 43 -19.07 -35.05 -24.43
C GLY A 43 -19.24 -35.71 -25.80
N GLY A 44 -18.34 -35.41 -26.74
CA GLY A 44 -18.37 -35.90 -28.12
C GLY A 44 -17.71 -37.27 -28.31
N GLN A 45 -17.32 -37.53 -29.55
CA GLN A 45 -16.64 -38.79 -29.94
C GLN A 45 -15.12 -38.78 -29.64
N TRP A 46 -14.58 -37.66 -29.14
CA TRP A 46 -13.15 -37.57 -28.84
C TRP A 46 -12.86 -38.21 -27.49
N GLN A 47 -12.25 -39.40 -27.54
CA GLN A 47 -11.95 -40.22 -26.37
C GLN A 47 -10.51 -40.75 -26.42
N GLY A 48 -9.94 -41.05 -25.26
CA GLY A 48 -8.58 -41.55 -25.11
C GLY A 48 -7.75 -40.72 -24.13
N ASP A 49 -6.49 -41.10 -23.94
CA ASP A 49 -5.63 -40.50 -22.92
C ASP A 49 -5.39 -39.00 -23.13
N ALA A 50 -5.27 -38.55 -24.38
CA ALA A 50 -5.13 -37.14 -24.72
C ALA A 50 -6.38 -36.32 -24.40
N ALA A 51 -7.58 -36.86 -24.68
CA ALA A 51 -8.84 -36.21 -24.34
C ALA A 51 -9.02 -36.08 -22.82
N ARG A 52 -8.61 -37.11 -22.07
CA ARG A 52 -8.63 -37.10 -20.59
C ARG A 52 -7.62 -36.10 -20.00
N ALA A 53 -6.40 -36.05 -20.55
CA ALA A 53 -5.38 -35.11 -20.11
C ALA A 53 -5.83 -33.66 -20.34
N PHE A 54 -6.37 -33.36 -21.52
CA PHE A 54 -6.94 -32.05 -21.82
C PHE A 54 -8.10 -31.70 -20.89
N ALA A 55 -9.07 -32.59 -20.68
CA ALA A 55 -10.20 -32.35 -19.79
C ALA A 55 -9.73 -32.09 -18.34
N ASN A 56 -8.72 -32.83 -17.88
CA ASN A 56 -8.12 -32.63 -16.57
C ASN A 56 -7.47 -31.25 -16.44
N GLU A 57 -6.64 -30.84 -17.39
CA GLU A 57 -5.99 -29.51 -17.38
C GLU A 57 -7.02 -28.38 -17.41
N MET A 58 -8.05 -28.52 -18.25
CA MET A 58 -9.14 -27.55 -18.34
C MET A 58 -9.88 -27.40 -17.01
N GLN A 59 -10.18 -28.51 -16.34
CA GLN A 59 -10.95 -28.52 -15.10
C GLN A 59 -10.14 -28.17 -13.86
N ALA A 60 -8.88 -28.61 -13.79
CA ALA A 60 -8.01 -28.43 -12.63
C ALA A 60 -7.29 -27.08 -12.63
N ASP A 61 -6.91 -26.58 -13.80
CA ASP A 61 -6.03 -25.42 -13.92
C ASP A 61 -6.72 -24.25 -14.61
N VAL A 62 -7.26 -24.46 -15.81
CA VAL A 62 -7.75 -23.37 -16.67
C VAL A 62 -9.02 -22.73 -16.13
N PHE A 63 -10.10 -23.47 -15.90
CA PHE A 63 -11.35 -22.89 -15.39
C PHE A 63 -11.21 -22.27 -14.01
N PRO A 64 -10.48 -22.88 -13.04
CA PRO A 64 -10.19 -22.22 -11.78
C PRO A 64 -9.38 -20.92 -11.94
N ALA A 65 -8.44 -20.85 -12.89
CA ALA A 65 -7.70 -19.62 -13.17
C ALA A 65 -8.62 -18.50 -13.70
N PHE A 66 -9.54 -18.80 -14.62
CA PHE A 66 -10.57 -17.84 -15.06
C PHE A 66 -11.45 -17.36 -13.90
N SER A 67 -11.88 -18.26 -13.02
CA SER A 67 -12.69 -17.87 -11.85
C SER A 67 -11.93 -16.93 -10.91
N ARG A 68 -10.64 -17.22 -10.63
CA ARG A 68 -9.80 -16.35 -9.79
C ARG A 68 -9.61 -14.97 -10.43
N LEU A 69 -9.38 -14.91 -11.74
CA LEU A 69 -9.24 -13.66 -12.48
C LEU A 69 -10.53 -12.81 -12.42
N ILE A 70 -11.69 -13.41 -12.72
CA ILE A 70 -12.98 -12.70 -12.69
C ILE A 70 -13.24 -12.16 -11.27
N ALA A 71 -12.99 -12.97 -10.23
CA ALA A 71 -13.13 -12.54 -8.85
C ALA A 71 -12.22 -11.35 -8.51
N ALA A 72 -10.96 -11.37 -8.94
CA ALA A 72 -10.01 -10.28 -8.71
C ALA A 72 -10.45 -8.98 -9.42
N LEU A 73 -10.93 -9.07 -10.67
CA LEU A 73 -11.42 -7.91 -11.42
C LEU A 73 -12.66 -7.29 -10.76
N ARG A 74 -13.61 -8.11 -10.30
CA ARG A 74 -14.81 -7.64 -9.57
C ARG A 74 -14.44 -7.01 -8.23
N ALA A 75 -13.53 -7.62 -7.47
CA ALA A 75 -13.04 -7.06 -6.22
C ALA A 75 -12.35 -5.70 -6.43
N SER A 76 -11.55 -5.59 -7.49
CA SER A 76 -10.86 -4.35 -7.85
C SER A 76 -11.84 -3.24 -8.25
N GLN A 77 -12.92 -3.58 -8.96
CA GLN A 77 -14.00 -2.65 -9.28
C GLN A 77 -14.70 -2.15 -8.02
N ALA A 78 -15.10 -3.06 -7.12
CA ALA A 78 -15.79 -2.72 -5.89
C ALA A 78 -14.93 -1.80 -5.01
N LEU A 79 -13.66 -2.14 -4.85
CA LEU A 79 -12.71 -1.36 -4.07
C LEU A 79 -12.44 0.02 -4.69
N THR A 80 -12.31 0.11 -6.01
CA THR A 80 -12.12 1.42 -6.68
C THR A 80 -13.33 2.33 -6.43
N MET A 81 -14.54 1.76 -6.40
CA MET A 81 -15.77 2.49 -6.05
C MET A 81 -15.85 2.86 -4.56
N GLU A 82 -15.30 2.02 -3.69
CA GLU A 82 -15.17 2.30 -2.26
C GLU A 82 -14.20 3.45 -2.01
N ILE A 83 -13.00 3.43 -2.62
CA ILE A 83 -12.03 4.54 -2.59
C ILE A 83 -12.70 5.84 -3.05
N LYS A 84 -13.41 5.81 -4.20
CA LYS A 84 -14.18 6.97 -4.69
C LYS A 84 -15.18 7.48 -3.64
N THR A 85 -15.85 6.58 -2.92
CA THR A 85 -16.86 6.93 -1.92
C THR A 85 -16.24 7.53 -0.67
N VAL A 86 -15.19 6.90 -0.14
CA VAL A 86 -14.46 7.37 1.05
C VAL A 86 -13.85 8.75 0.79
N MET A 87 -13.20 8.94 -0.37
CA MET A 87 -12.65 10.25 -0.75
C MET A 87 -13.75 11.33 -0.84
N ARG A 88 -14.91 11.01 -1.43
CA ARG A 88 -16.03 11.94 -1.51
C ARG A 88 -16.58 12.31 -0.12
N GLN A 89 -16.71 11.32 0.77
CA GLN A 89 -17.16 11.56 2.15
C GLN A 89 -16.18 12.45 2.91
N ALA A 90 -14.87 12.16 2.81
CA ALA A 90 -13.83 12.97 3.43
C ALA A 90 -13.85 14.43 2.91
N GLU A 91 -14.09 14.64 1.62
CA GLU A 91 -14.24 15.99 1.05
C GLU A 91 -15.51 16.71 1.53
N GLU A 92 -16.65 16.02 1.59
CA GLU A 92 -17.91 16.59 2.09
C GLU A 92 -17.81 16.99 3.58
N GLU A 93 -17.13 16.18 4.39
CA GLU A 93 -16.87 16.46 5.80
C GLU A 93 -15.92 17.65 5.97
N ALA A 94 -14.85 17.73 5.18
CA ALA A 94 -13.96 18.88 5.15
C ALA A 94 -14.68 20.16 4.71
N ALA A 95 -15.53 20.10 3.68
CA ALA A 95 -16.30 21.24 3.19
C ALA A 95 -17.30 21.78 4.23
N ARG A 96 -17.85 20.92 5.09
CA ARG A 96 -18.75 21.33 6.19
C ARG A 96 -18.05 22.17 7.25
N LEU A 97 -16.78 21.91 7.55
CA LEU A 97 -15.99 22.69 8.51
C LEU A 97 -15.76 24.14 8.05
N PHE A 98 -15.78 24.39 6.73
CA PHE A 98 -15.69 25.72 6.14
C PHE A 98 -17.02 26.49 6.08
N GLN A 99 -18.16 25.83 6.30
CA GLN A 99 -19.49 26.43 6.20
C GLN A 99 -20.08 26.86 7.56
N GLY A 100 -19.39 26.57 8.67
CA GLY A 100 -19.82 26.94 10.04
C GLY A 100 -19.17 28.22 10.58
N SER A 101 -19.75 29.39 10.23
CA SER A 101 -19.73 30.74 10.89
C SER A 101 -18.44 31.29 11.56
N PRO A 102 -18.12 32.58 11.33
CA PRO A 102 -18.89 33.65 11.99
C PRO A 102 -19.23 34.87 11.10
N THR A 103 -20.51 35.23 11.16
CA THR A 103 -20.97 36.62 11.05
C THR A 103 -20.35 37.48 12.16
N GLU A 104 -19.45 38.39 11.80
CA GLU A 104 -19.37 39.78 12.28
C GLU A 104 -18.32 40.55 11.43
N GLY A 105 -18.65 41.81 11.07
CA GLY A 105 -18.10 42.59 9.94
C GLY A 105 -16.56 42.79 9.91
N VAL A 106 -15.94 43.11 8.77
CA VAL A 106 -16.08 44.37 8.01
C VAL A 106 -15.73 44.16 6.52
N SER A 107 -16.40 44.93 5.67
CA SER A 107 -16.36 44.94 4.21
C SER A 107 -15.07 45.52 3.58
N ALA A 108 -14.82 45.07 2.34
CA ALA A 108 -14.12 45.73 1.23
C ALA A 108 -12.59 45.56 1.11
N PHE A 109 -12.15 44.68 0.20
CA PHE A 109 -11.35 45.08 -0.97
C PHE A 109 -11.40 44.03 -2.09
N ARG A 110 -11.51 44.51 -3.34
CA ARG A 110 -11.66 43.76 -4.59
C ARG A 110 -10.37 43.93 -5.39
N GLY A 111 -9.73 42.85 -5.83
CA GLY A 111 -8.57 42.89 -6.72
C GLY A 111 -7.80 41.58 -6.69
N GLY A 112 -7.82 40.83 -7.79
CA GLY A 112 -7.42 39.44 -7.86
C GLY A 112 -5.91 39.16 -7.83
N GLY A 113 -5.62 37.92 -7.41
CA GLY A 113 -4.30 37.31 -7.31
C GLY A 113 -3.99 36.93 -5.86
N VAL A 114 -3.46 35.71 -5.63
CA VAL A 114 -3.02 35.11 -4.34
C VAL A 114 -4.14 34.33 -3.63
N SER A 115 -4.17 33.00 -3.82
CA SER A 115 -3.58 31.97 -2.94
C SER A 115 -4.35 31.82 -1.62
N MET A 116 -5.15 30.77 -1.49
CA MET A 116 -5.54 30.18 -0.19
C MET A 116 -5.98 28.73 -0.40
N PHE A 117 -5.02 27.80 -0.24
CA PHE A 117 -5.30 26.46 0.24
C PHE A 117 -5.31 26.49 1.77
N ALA A 118 -6.39 26.00 2.36
CA ALA A 118 -6.55 25.55 3.73
C ALA A 118 -8.00 25.04 3.76
N ASN A 119 -8.37 23.78 4.01
CA ASN A 119 -7.84 22.61 4.71
C ASN A 119 -8.44 21.41 3.92
N ALA A 120 -7.76 20.42 3.35
CA ALA A 120 -6.73 19.54 3.91
C ALA A 120 -6.84 19.46 5.43
N ALA A 121 -7.61 18.47 5.94
CA ALA A 121 -7.33 17.97 7.28
C ALA A 121 -5.81 17.76 7.32
N GLN A 122 -5.18 18.58 8.15
CA GLN A 122 -3.75 18.75 8.18
C GLN A 122 -3.10 17.37 8.31
N PHE A 123 -2.56 16.85 7.21
CA PHE A 123 -1.20 16.36 7.32
C PHE A 123 -0.40 17.60 7.67
N SER A 124 -0.30 17.87 8.97
CA SER A 124 0.95 18.42 9.41
C SER A 124 1.98 17.44 8.84
N ALA A 125 2.94 17.94 8.08
CA ALA A 125 4.29 17.53 8.41
C ALA A 125 4.36 17.79 9.91
N GLU A 126 4.02 16.79 10.72
CA GLU A 126 4.30 16.81 12.14
C GLU A 126 5.80 17.05 12.11
N GLU A 127 6.22 18.25 12.54
CA GLU A 127 7.65 18.54 12.63
C GLU A 127 8.23 17.34 13.31
N THR A 128 9.07 16.53 12.64
CA THR A 128 9.75 15.42 13.28
C THR A 128 10.42 16.02 14.51
N PRO A 129 9.93 15.76 15.73
CA PRO A 129 10.43 16.46 16.89
C PRO A 129 11.92 16.18 16.99
N THR A 130 12.71 17.27 17.04
CA THR A 130 14.17 17.20 17.03
C THR A 130 14.65 16.12 18.00
N PRO A 131 15.45 15.13 17.56
CA PRO A 131 15.89 14.03 18.41
C PRO A 131 16.59 14.58 19.66
N THR A 132 15.98 14.35 20.82
CA THR A 132 16.66 14.55 22.10
C THR A 132 17.43 13.29 22.46
N ALA A 133 18.51 13.43 23.22
CA ALA A 133 19.15 12.26 23.82
C ALA A 133 18.13 11.53 24.72
N PRO A 134 18.15 10.19 24.78
CA PRO A 134 17.17 9.43 25.53
C PRO A 134 17.06 9.90 26.98
N ALA A 135 15.84 10.16 27.46
CA ALA A 135 15.59 10.54 28.85
C ALA A 135 16.06 9.43 29.82
N ASP A 136 15.97 8.17 29.39
CA ASP A 136 16.63 7.02 30.00
C ASP A 136 17.16 6.09 28.89
N PRO A 137 18.49 6.05 28.63
CA PRO A 137 19.07 5.29 27.53
C PRO A 137 18.99 3.77 27.71
N ASN A 138 18.46 3.28 28.84
CA ASN A 138 18.27 1.85 29.10
C ASN A 138 16.79 1.43 29.17
N ASN A 139 15.85 2.35 28.93
CA ASN A 139 14.43 2.01 28.86
C ASN A 139 14.06 1.55 27.44
N TYR A 140 14.00 0.24 27.25
CA TYR A 140 13.71 -0.39 25.96
C TYR A 140 12.29 -0.95 25.87
N ASP A 141 11.38 -0.60 26.80
CA ASP A 141 10.02 -1.17 26.82
C ASP A 141 9.25 -0.92 25.51
N ARG A 142 9.41 0.28 24.92
CA ARG A 142 8.80 0.60 23.62
C ARG A 142 9.45 -0.20 22.49
N PHE A 143 10.77 -0.31 22.50
CA PHE A 143 11.50 -1.08 21.51
C PHE A 143 11.14 -2.56 21.55
N ASP A 144 11.13 -3.19 22.73
CA ASP A 144 10.85 -4.62 22.88
C ASP A 144 9.45 -4.98 22.36
N LYS A 145 8.45 -4.13 22.66
CA LYS A 145 7.10 -4.29 22.13
C LYS A 145 7.02 -4.06 20.62
N ALA A 146 7.63 -2.97 20.13
CA ALA A 146 7.59 -2.62 18.72
C ALA A 146 8.23 -3.73 17.87
N ILE A 147 9.41 -4.21 18.26
CA ILE A 147 10.13 -5.21 17.47
C ILE A 147 9.45 -6.58 17.49
N GLU A 148 8.86 -6.99 18.62
CA GLU A 148 8.09 -8.23 18.72
C GLU A 148 6.84 -8.16 17.83
N TYR A 149 6.05 -7.09 17.96
CA TYR A 149 4.83 -6.90 17.18
C TYR A 149 5.13 -6.83 15.67
N MET A 150 6.10 -6.00 15.28
CA MET A 150 6.39 -5.75 13.86
C MET A 150 7.02 -6.97 13.18
N HIS A 151 7.86 -7.73 13.88
CA HIS A 151 8.36 -8.99 13.36
C HIS A 151 7.23 -9.97 13.07
N GLN A 152 6.29 -10.13 14.01
CA GLN A 152 5.13 -11.00 13.83
C GLN A 152 4.24 -10.52 12.68
N GLU A 153 3.92 -9.23 12.62
CA GLU A 153 3.15 -8.64 11.52
C GLU A 153 3.80 -8.87 10.17
N MET A 154 5.10 -8.63 10.05
CA MET A 154 5.85 -8.83 8.80
C MET A 154 5.78 -10.29 8.33
N VAL A 155 6.12 -11.24 9.19
CA VAL A 155 6.16 -12.67 8.85
C VAL A 155 4.76 -13.22 8.56
N ASN A 156 3.74 -12.79 9.31
CA ASN A 156 2.36 -13.24 9.12
C ASN A 156 1.75 -12.64 7.84
N ASN A 157 1.88 -11.33 7.65
CA ASN A 157 1.26 -10.65 6.51
C ASN A 157 1.90 -11.09 5.20
N ALA A 158 3.22 -11.27 5.15
CA ALA A 158 3.91 -11.81 3.98
C ALA A 158 3.43 -13.20 3.54
N GLN A 159 2.82 -13.97 4.46
CA GLN A 159 2.27 -15.30 4.19
C GLN A 159 0.74 -15.33 4.06
N SER A 160 0.09 -14.17 4.16
CA SER A 160 -1.36 -14.05 4.09
C SER A 160 -1.91 -14.40 2.70
N ASP A 161 -3.17 -14.80 2.63
CA ASP A 161 -3.81 -15.14 1.36
C ASP A 161 -3.97 -13.93 0.43
N VAL A 162 -4.12 -12.73 0.99
CA VAL A 162 -4.13 -11.48 0.22
C VAL A 162 -2.78 -11.24 -0.47
N VAL A 163 -1.66 -11.49 0.22
CA VAL A 163 -0.31 -11.38 -0.36
C VAL A 163 -0.08 -12.45 -1.43
N LYS A 164 -0.51 -13.69 -1.20
CA LYS A 164 -0.45 -14.75 -2.23
C LYS A 164 -1.27 -14.40 -3.48
N GLN A 165 -2.43 -13.76 -3.31
CA GLN A 165 -3.25 -13.30 -4.44
C GLN A 165 -2.57 -12.16 -5.21
N MET A 166 -2.05 -11.14 -4.52
CA MET A 166 -1.27 -10.06 -5.15
C MET A 166 -0.09 -10.63 -5.94
N LYS A 167 0.65 -11.57 -5.34
CA LYS A 167 1.75 -12.27 -6.00
C LYS A 167 1.30 -13.03 -7.24
N SER A 168 0.19 -13.77 -7.17
CA SER A 168 -0.34 -14.46 -8.33
C SER A 168 -0.72 -13.51 -9.46
N LEU A 169 -1.26 -12.33 -9.15
CA LEU A 169 -1.60 -11.31 -10.15
C LEU A 169 -0.35 -10.75 -10.82
N LEU A 170 0.66 -10.37 -10.03
CA LEU A 170 1.91 -9.79 -10.51
C LEU A 170 2.75 -10.81 -11.30
N ASP A 171 2.87 -12.04 -10.81
CA ASP A 171 3.54 -13.14 -11.53
C ASP A 171 2.88 -13.41 -12.89
N SER A 172 1.53 -13.37 -12.93
CA SER A 172 0.75 -13.55 -14.16
C SER A 172 0.80 -12.34 -15.10
N ALA A 173 1.03 -11.13 -14.57
CA ALA A 173 1.25 -9.94 -15.38
C ALA A 173 2.63 -9.97 -16.07
N MET A 174 3.67 -10.43 -15.36
CA MET A 174 5.04 -10.52 -15.87
C MET A 174 5.25 -11.72 -16.80
N ASN A 175 4.55 -12.84 -16.54
CA ASN A 175 4.67 -14.08 -17.31
C ASN A 175 3.30 -14.50 -17.87
N PRO A 176 2.71 -13.72 -18.80
CA PRO A 176 1.39 -14.02 -19.34
C PRO A 176 1.40 -15.38 -20.04
N LYS A 177 0.41 -16.21 -19.71
CA LYS A 177 0.19 -17.48 -20.42
C LYS A 177 -0.65 -17.21 -21.67
N TRP A 178 -0.55 -18.10 -22.65
CA TRP A 178 -1.25 -17.94 -23.93
C TRP A 178 -2.78 -17.78 -23.76
N TYR A 179 -3.38 -18.36 -22.71
CA TYR A 179 -4.81 -18.22 -22.42
C TYR A 179 -5.18 -16.87 -21.78
N ASP A 180 -4.24 -16.12 -21.20
CA ASP A 180 -4.49 -14.73 -20.74
C ASP A 180 -4.80 -13.80 -21.92
N MET A 181 -4.15 -14.06 -23.07
CA MET A 181 -4.44 -13.33 -24.31
C MET A 181 -5.85 -13.66 -24.85
N LEU A 182 -6.34 -14.87 -24.61
CA LEU A 182 -7.69 -15.27 -25.02
C LEU A 182 -8.78 -14.70 -24.13
N SER A 183 -8.50 -14.48 -22.84
CA SER A 183 -9.47 -13.97 -21.84
C SER A 183 -9.72 -12.45 -21.91
N GLY A 184 -9.00 -11.75 -22.79
CA GLY A 184 -9.01 -10.29 -22.85
C GLY A 184 -8.32 -9.62 -21.66
N SER A 185 -7.73 -10.41 -20.75
CA SER A 185 -7.01 -9.92 -19.58
C SER A 185 -5.61 -9.46 -19.97
N ASN A 186 -5.30 -8.19 -19.74
CA ASN A 186 -3.95 -7.67 -20.01
C ASN A 186 -3.14 -7.54 -18.71
N SER A 187 -1.81 -7.51 -18.85
CA SER A 187 -0.88 -7.38 -17.73
C SER A 187 -1.13 -6.11 -16.89
N GLY A 188 -1.60 -5.03 -17.51
CA GLY A 188 -1.90 -3.78 -16.83
C GLY A 188 -3.02 -3.93 -15.80
N ASP A 189 -4.11 -4.62 -16.15
CA ASP A 189 -5.26 -4.79 -15.24
C ASP A 189 -4.88 -5.60 -14.00
N LYS A 190 -4.02 -6.61 -14.16
CA LYS A 190 -3.51 -7.44 -13.06
C LYS A 190 -2.61 -6.62 -12.12
N ILE A 191 -1.78 -5.73 -12.66
CA ILE A 191 -0.96 -4.80 -11.87
C ILE A 191 -1.85 -3.83 -11.10
N ILE A 192 -2.87 -3.23 -11.75
CA ILE A 192 -3.79 -2.31 -11.07
C ILE A 192 -4.59 -3.04 -9.98
N ALA A 193 -5.02 -4.28 -10.22
CA ALA A 193 -5.71 -5.10 -9.22
C ALA A 193 -4.81 -5.37 -8.00
N ALA A 194 -3.55 -5.75 -8.22
CA ALA A 194 -2.59 -5.95 -7.14
C ALA A 194 -2.33 -4.65 -6.35
N LEU A 195 -2.15 -3.52 -7.04
CA LEU A 195 -2.00 -2.21 -6.42
C LEU A 195 -3.22 -1.83 -5.58
N ALA A 196 -4.43 -2.04 -6.10
CA ALA A 196 -5.65 -1.76 -5.36
C ALA A 196 -5.74 -2.61 -4.09
N MET A 197 -5.48 -3.92 -4.20
CA MET A 197 -5.44 -4.82 -3.03
C MET A 197 -4.40 -4.36 -1.99
N TRP A 198 -3.24 -3.88 -2.43
CA TRP A 198 -2.23 -3.30 -1.54
C TRP A 198 -2.77 -2.04 -0.84
N THR A 199 -3.32 -1.09 -1.59
CA THR A 199 -3.90 0.15 -1.04
C THR A 199 -4.97 -0.12 0.01
N ALA A 200 -5.86 -1.09 -0.23
CA ALA A 200 -6.90 -1.48 0.73
C ALA A 200 -6.33 -1.89 2.08
N LYS A 201 -5.14 -2.48 2.09
CA LYS A 201 -4.50 -2.95 3.31
C LYS A 201 -3.76 -1.83 4.05
N VAL A 202 -3.12 -0.90 3.33
CA VAL A 202 -2.21 0.10 3.92
C VAL A 202 -2.83 1.49 4.13
N HIS A 203 -4.02 1.77 3.60
CA HIS A 203 -4.64 3.09 3.82
C HIS A 203 -5.01 3.32 5.28
N ALA A 204 -5.15 4.58 5.66
CA ALA A 204 -5.50 4.97 7.03
C ALA A 204 -6.78 4.25 7.51
N GLY A 205 -6.73 3.70 8.72
CA GLY A 205 -7.81 2.92 9.34
C GLY A 205 -7.94 1.47 8.88
N SER A 206 -7.07 0.98 8.00
CA SER A 206 -7.05 -0.43 7.57
C SER A 206 -6.16 -1.31 8.43
N ASP A 207 -6.24 -2.62 8.18
CA ASP A 207 -5.53 -3.64 8.95
C ASP A 207 -4.00 -3.47 9.02
N TRP A 208 -3.37 -2.83 8.01
CA TRP A 208 -1.93 -2.55 8.00
C TRP A 208 -1.63 -1.05 8.22
N ASP A 209 -2.59 -0.27 8.71
CA ASP A 209 -2.31 1.05 9.29
C ASP A 209 -1.75 0.88 10.71
N HIS A 210 -0.43 0.67 10.78
CA HIS A 210 0.23 0.40 12.06
C HIS A 210 0.36 1.63 12.95
N LYS A 211 0.22 2.85 12.41
CA LYS A 211 0.41 4.09 13.19
C LYS A 211 -0.48 4.17 14.45
N PRO A 212 -1.82 4.02 14.35
CA PRO A 212 -2.68 3.99 15.54
C PRO A 212 -2.38 2.78 16.44
N ILE A 213 -2.05 1.62 15.88
CA ILE A 213 -1.76 0.40 16.66
C ILE A 213 -0.50 0.59 17.52
N LEU A 214 0.58 1.08 16.92
CA LEU A 214 1.82 1.41 17.61
C LEU A 214 1.60 2.55 18.61
N GLY A 215 0.82 3.57 18.24
CA GLY A 215 0.44 4.67 19.12
C GLY A 215 -0.17 4.17 20.43
N ASP A 216 -1.19 3.33 20.34
CA ASP A 216 -1.88 2.76 21.51
C ASP A 216 -0.99 1.78 22.28
N MET A 217 -0.30 0.86 21.59
CA MET A 217 0.52 -0.19 22.20
C MET A 217 1.73 0.37 22.95
N LEU A 218 2.36 1.41 22.40
CA LEU A 218 3.56 2.04 22.95
C LEU A 218 3.25 3.23 23.87
N GLY A 219 1.97 3.62 23.96
CA GLY A 219 1.50 4.73 24.77
C GLY A 219 2.04 6.08 24.29
N LEU A 220 2.02 6.32 22.99
CA LEU A 220 2.51 7.54 22.36
C LEU A 220 1.45 8.63 22.47
N LYS A 221 1.67 9.64 23.32
CA LYS A 221 0.64 10.65 23.65
C LYS A 221 0.98 12.06 23.18
N ASN A 222 2.24 12.30 22.89
CA ASN A 222 2.78 13.58 22.48
C ASN A 222 4.05 13.35 21.66
N ASP A 223 4.49 14.39 20.96
CA ASP A 223 5.60 14.39 20.02
C ASP A 223 6.87 13.74 20.58
N LYS A 224 7.18 13.94 21.86
CA LYS A 224 8.38 13.35 22.49
C LYS A 224 8.31 11.85 22.64
N ASP A 225 7.12 11.26 22.64
CA ASP A 225 6.94 9.83 22.78
C ASP A 225 7.23 9.08 21.48
N TYR A 226 7.12 9.76 20.33
CA TYR A 226 7.33 9.19 19.01
C TYR A 226 8.77 8.78 18.72
N TYR A 227 9.70 9.21 19.56
CA TYR A 227 11.10 8.81 19.53
C TYR A 227 11.39 7.92 20.73
N PHE A 228 12.07 6.81 20.50
CA PHE A 228 12.54 5.95 21.58
C PHE A 228 13.84 5.22 21.22
N PRO A 229 14.68 4.88 22.22
CA PRO A 229 15.93 4.18 21.99
C PRO A 229 15.69 2.72 21.61
N ILE A 230 16.63 2.14 20.87
CA ILE A 230 16.65 0.71 20.53
C ILE A 230 17.81 0.02 21.22
N ARG A 231 17.68 -1.29 21.53
CA ARG A 231 18.78 -2.05 22.14
C ARG A 231 20.01 -2.00 21.24
N GLY A 232 21.19 -1.84 21.83
CA GLY A 232 22.46 -1.76 21.08
C GLY A 232 22.81 -0.38 20.53
N ASP A 233 21.93 0.62 20.69
CA ASP A 233 22.24 2.03 20.48
C ASP A 233 21.78 2.88 21.67
N GLN A 234 22.75 3.39 22.43
CA GLN A 234 22.50 4.22 23.63
C GLN A 234 22.54 5.71 23.32
N THR A 235 22.78 6.09 22.07
CA THR A 235 23.08 7.47 21.67
C THR A 235 21.98 8.13 20.87
N ASN A 236 21.10 7.33 20.24
CA ASN A 236 20.05 7.83 19.37
C ASN A 236 18.69 7.26 19.75
N GLU A 237 17.66 8.05 19.47
CA GLU A 237 16.28 7.63 19.45
C GLU A 237 15.80 7.56 18.00
N TYR A 238 14.80 6.72 17.75
CA TYR A 238 14.30 6.43 16.42
C TYR A 238 12.82 6.74 16.37
N TYR A 239 12.40 7.38 15.28
CA TYR A 239 11.00 7.70 15.06
C TYR A 239 10.18 6.42 14.88
N TYR A 240 8.97 6.38 15.45
CA TYR A 240 8.15 5.17 15.48
C TYR A 240 7.59 4.74 14.11
N ASP A 241 7.66 5.58 13.07
CA ASP A 241 7.14 5.22 11.76
C ASP A 241 8.06 4.27 10.96
N ILE A 242 9.36 4.23 11.31
CA ILE A 242 10.36 3.41 10.58
C ILE A 242 9.92 1.95 10.52
N TRP A 243 9.25 1.50 11.59
CA TRP A 243 8.69 0.16 11.74
C TRP A 243 7.67 -0.14 10.64
N SER A 244 6.74 0.79 10.38
CA SER A 244 5.70 0.64 9.35
C SER A 244 6.32 0.61 7.95
N ASN A 245 7.28 1.50 7.69
CA ASN A 245 7.95 1.57 6.38
C ASN A 245 8.76 0.30 6.07
N ILE A 246 9.49 -0.25 7.06
CA ILE A 246 10.20 -1.53 6.93
C ILE A 246 9.21 -2.67 6.63
N HIS A 247 8.04 -2.67 7.27
CA HIS A 247 6.99 -3.65 6.97
C HIS A 247 6.49 -3.53 5.53
N TYR A 248 6.19 -2.32 5.06
CA TYR A 248 5.71 -2.10 3.70
C TYR A 248 6.72 -2.58 2.65
N GLY A 249 8.02 -2.33 2.86
CA GLY A 249 9.07 -2.88 2.01
C GLY A 249 9.10 -4.41 2.01
N TYR A 250 9.03 -5.03 3.19
CA TYR A 250 9.14 -6.49 3.34
C TYR A 250 7.92 -7.23 2.77
N VAL A 251 6.71 -6.84 3.20
CA VAL A 251 5.46 -7.48 2.78
C VAL A 251 5.15 -7.16 1.31
N GLY A 252 5.49 -5.96 0.85
CA GLY A 252 5.34 -5.57 -0.54
C GLY A 252 6.23 -6.37 -1.48
N THR A 253 7.47 -6.63 -1.07
CA THR A 253 8.38 -7.51 -1.83
C THR A 253 7.89 -8.96 -1.81
N ALA A 254 7.32 -9.41 -0.68
CA ALA A 254 6.66 -10.72 -0.60
C ALA A 254 5.48 -10.86 -1.56
N ALA A 255 4.71 -9.77 -1.73
CA ALA A 255 3.63 -9.68 -2.70
C ALA A 255 4.12 -9.67 -4.14
N GLY A 256 5.42 -9.48 -4.41
CA GLY A 256 6.00 -9.49 -5.74
C GLY A 256 6.03 -8.12 -6.43
N PHE A 257 5.80 -7.03 -5.70
CA PHE A 257 6.05 -5.69 -6.23
C PHE A 257 7.55 -5.49 -6.45
N ASP A 258 7.91 -4.80 -7.53
CA ASP A 258 9.29 -4.38 -7.73
C ASP A 258 9.65 -3.22 -6.77
N ALA A 259 10.95 -3.07 -6.51
CA ALA A 259 11.46 -2.04 -5.61
C ALA A 259 11.03 -0.63 -6.01
N LYS A 260 10.97 -0.31 -7.31
CA LYS A 260 10.56 1.01 -7.76
C LYS A 260 9.10 1.27 -7.41
N THR A 261 8.22 0.30 -7.62
CA THR A 261 6.80 0.39 -7.27
C THR A 261 6.59 0.55 -5.76
N LEU A 262 7.37 -0.12 -4.92
CA LEU A 262 7.26 0.04 -3.46
C LEU A 262 7.77 1.40 -2.98
N GLN A 263 8.84 1.87 -3.59
CA GLN A 263 9.37 3.20 -3.33
C GLN A 263 8.39 4.27 -3.83
N ASP A 264 7.81 4.14 -5.02
CA ASP A 264 6.83 5.11 -5.54
C ASP A 264 5.46 5.00 -4.83
N GLY A 265 5.10 3.80 -4.37
CA GLY A 265 3.77 3.42 -3.89
C GLY A 265 3.48 3.76 -2.42
N ALA A 266 4.48 4.24 -1.66
CA ALA A 266 4.26 4.87 -0.36
C ALA A 266 3.30 6.08 -0.43
N ASN A 267 3.05 6.60 -1.63
CA ASN A 267 2.06 7.63 -1.93
C ASN A 267 1.00 7.16 -2.95
N LEU A 268 0.19 6.16 -2.61
CA LEU A 268 -0.84 5.64 -3.51
C LEU A 268 -2.05 6.58 -3.76
N GLY A 269 -2.01 7.81 -3.23
CA GLY A 269 -2.85 8.93 -3.68
C GLY A 269 -2.19 9.83 -4.74
N ASP A 270 -0.92 9.58 -5.08
CA ASP A 270 -0.02 10.53 -5.72
C ASP A 270 0.95 9.87 -6.72
N ALA A 271 0.47 8.88 -7.49
CA ALA A 271 1.24 8.17 -8.52
C ALA A 271 1.76 9.06 -9.68
N LEU A 272 1.79 10.39 -9.52
CA LEU A 272 2.43 11.33 -10.44
C LEU A 272 3.18 12.52 -9.81
N THR A 273 3.20 12.75 -8.49
CA THR A 273 3.96 13.91 -7.93
C THR A 273 4.62 13.76 -6.55
N GLY A 274 4.40 12.69 -5.78
CA GLY A 274 4.85 12.63 -4.38
C GLY A 274 6.31 12.22 -4.19
N THR A 275 7.21 13.16 -3.87
CA THR A 275 8.57 12.85 -3.43
C THR A 275 8.53 12.19 -2.05
N ASN A 276 8.90 10.91 -1.94
CA ASN A 276 9.21 10.31 -0.63
C ASN A 276 10.35 11.08 0.03
N ASP A 277 10.28 11.23 1.35
CA ASP A 277 11.43 11.72 2.06
C ASP A 277 12.56 10.65 2.04
N PRO A 278 13.83 11.04 2.17
CA PRO A 278 14.92 10.07 2.13
C PRO A 278 14.86 8.99 3.22
N GLY A 279 14.23 9.29 4.37
CA GLY A 279 14.10 8.36 5.49
C GLY A 279 13.11 7.23 5.19
N ASP A 280 11.97 7.56 4.60
CA ASP A 280 10.98 6.62 4.07
C ASP A 280 11.62 5.72 3.02
N VAL A 281 12.39 6.30 2.10
CA VAL A 281 13.09 5.51 1.06
C VAL A 281 14.03 4.48 1.67
N LEU A 282 14.83 4.89 2.66
CA LEU A 282 15.78 4.01 3.35
C LEU A 282 15.05 2.90 4.10
N THR A 283 14.01 3.23 4.86
CA THR A 283 13.29 2.28 5.71
C THR A 283 12.49 1.27 4.89
N VAL A 284 11.86 1.69 3.78
CA VAL A 284 11.27 0.76 2.79
C VAL A 284 12.35 -0.13 2.18
N GLN A 285 13.52 0.40 1.83
CA GLN A 285 14.61 -0.39 1.26
C GLN A 285 15.11 -1.47 2.22
N MET A 286 15.25 -1.15 3.51
CA MET A 286 15.61 -2.13 4.53
C MET A 286 14.61 -3.31 4.56
N GLY A 287 13.31 -3.03 4.42
CA GLY A 287 12.27 -4.06 4.30
C GLY A 287 12.45 -4.96 3.08
N ILE A 288 12.72 -4.36 1.92
CA ILE A 288 13.01 -5.08 0.66
C ILE A 288 14.21 -6.02 0.84
N ASP A 289 15.28 -5.51 1.45
CA ASP A 289 16.53 -6.25 1.63
C ASP A 289 16.33 -7.42 2.62
N LEU A 290 15.58 -7.22 3.70
CA LEU A 290 15.21 -8.27 4.64
C LEU A 290 14.43 -9.41 3.96
N TRP A 291 13.45 -9.09 3.13
CA TRP A 291 12.70 -10.11 2.40
C TRP A 291 13.60 -10.88 1.42
N ASN A 292 14.42 -10.16 0.64
CA ASN A 292 15.31 -10.78 -0.33
C ASN A 292 16.35 -11.71 0.33
N LYS A 293 16.79 -11.37 1.54
CA LYS A 293 17.81 -12.13 2.27
C LYS A 293 17.25 -13.32 3.05
N TYR A 294 16.08 -13.17 3.67
CA TYR A 294 15.57 -14.13 4.64
C TYR A 294 14.21 -14.73 4.29
N GLY A 295 13.44 -14.08 3.41
CA GLY A 295 12.07 -14.46 3.11
C GLY A 295 11.26 -14.68 4.39
N THR A 296 10.41 -15.70 4.41
CA THR A 296 9.54 -16.06 5.55
C THR A 296 10.28 -16.53 6.80
N SER A 297 11.61 -16.66 6.76
CA SER A 297 12.43 -17.14 7.89
C SER A 297 13.14 -16.03 8.65
N MET A 298 12.84 -14.76 8.34
CA MET A 298 13.38 -13.60 9.05
C MET A 298 13.13 -13.72 10.55
N THR A 299 14.16 -13.54 11.37
CA THR A 299 14.05 -13.51 12.84
C THR A 299 14.00 -12.09 13.39
N GLN A 300 13.55 -11.94 14.64
CA GLN A 300 13.54 -10.65 15.33
C GLN A 300 14.95 -10.05 15.43
N GLU A 301 15.97 -10.89 15.67
CA GLU A 301 17.37 -10.47 15.74
C GLU A 301 17.89 -9.99 14.39
N GLN A 302 17.41 -10.54 13.28
CA GLN A 302 17.81 -10.12 11.94
C GLN A 302 17.17 -8.77 11.57
N LEU A 303 15.89 -8.57 11.90
CA LEU A 303 15.23 -7.27 11.79
C LEU A 303 15.98 -6.22 12.62
N HIS A 304 16.31 -6.55 13.87
CA HIS A 304 17.07 -5.66 14.75
C HIS A 304 18.45 -5.32 14.19
N ALA A 305 19.18 -6.34 13.71
CA ALA A 305 20.51 -6.17 13.15
C ALA A 305 20.51 -5.26 11.91
N GLU A 306 19.46 -5.34 11.06
CA GLU A 306 19.31 -4.47 9.90
C GLU A 306 19.11 -3.01 10.31
N ILE A 307 18.29 -2.75 11.33
CA ILE A 307 18.10 -1.39 11.88
C ILE A 307 19.42 -0.84 12.44
N LEU A 308 20.14 -1.65 13.21
CA LEU A 308 21.44 -1.24 13.77
C LEU A 308 22.50 -1.01 12.70
N ALA A 309 22.51 -1.80 11.62
CA ALA A 309 23.44 -1.63 10.50
C ALA A 309 23.19 -0.30 9.76
N ASN A 310 21.96 0.21 9.78
CA ASN A 310 21.56 1.45 9.11
C ASN A 310 21.44 2.66 10.05
N ARG A 311 21.84 2.52 11.32
CA ARG A 311 21.67 3.57 12.35
C ARG A 311 22.20 4.95 11.94
N ASP A 312 23.41 5.01 11.37
CA ASP A 312 24.08 6.27 11.09
C ASP A 312 23.34 7.02 9.96
N ASN A 313 22.80 6.26 8.99
CA ASN A 313 21.99 6.79 7.90
C ASN A 313 20.64 7.27 8.42
N LEU A 314 19.95 6.48 9.25
CA LEU A 314 18.65 6.84 9.85
C LEU A 314 18.75 8.16 10.63
N VAL A 315 19.75 8.26 11.50
CA VAL A 315 19.99 9.46 12.33
C VAL A 315 20.38 10.67 11.47
N GLN A 316 21.17 10.46 10.40
CA GLN A 316 21.56 11.55 9.52
C GLN A 316 20.36 12.10 8.74
N LEU A 317 19.52 11.22 8.21
CA LEU A 317 18.36 11.62 7.40
C LEU A 317 17.32 12.36 8.24
N ASP A 318 17.04 11.87 9.44
CA ASP A 318 16.12 12.50 10.39
C ASP A 318 16.56 13.93 10.78
N LYS A 319 17.87 14.16 10.98
CA LYS A 319 18.45 15.51 11.20
C LYS A 319 18.28 16.43 9.99
N THR A 320 18.35 15.89 8.77
CA THR A 320 18.20 16.69 7.54
C THR A 320 16.75 16.99 7.19
N THR A 321 15.81 16.11 7.55
CA THR A 321 14.37 16.33 7.40
C THR A 321 13.90 17.37 8.41
N SER A 322 14.33 17.26 9.68
CA SER A 322 14.05 18.25 10.74
C SER A 322 14.66 19.64 10.45
N GLY A 323 15.79 19.71 9.74
CA GLY A 323 16.51 20.95 9.44
C GLY A 323 15.95 21.81 8.30
N LYS A 324 14.97 21.31 7.52
CA LYS A 324 14.37 22.06 6.40
C LYS A 324 13.30 23.09 6.81
N ASN A 325 12.88 23.10 8.08
CA ASN A 325 11.86 24.03 8.59
C ASN A 325 12.43 25.29 9.28
N HIS A 326 13.71 25.62 9.07
CA HIS A 326 14.37 26.78 9.73
C HIS A 326 15.01 27.78 8.77
N ARG A 327 14.35 28.10 7.64
CA ARG A 327 14.64 29.32 6.87
C ARG A 327 13.40 29.96 6.28
#